data_AF-A0A2H9N6U4-F1
#
_entry.id   AF-A0A2H9N6U4-F1
#
_cell.length_a   1.000
_cell.length_b   1.000
_cell.length_c   1.000
_cell.angle_alpha   90.00
_cell.angle_beta   90.00
_cell.angle_gamma   90.00
#
_symmetry.space_group_name_H-M   'P 1'
#
loop_
_entity.id
_entity.type
_entity.pdbx_description
1 polymer ?
#
loop_
_entity_poly.entity_id
_entity_poly.type
_entity_poly.pdbx_seq_one_letter_code
_entity_poly.pdbx_strand_id
1 'polypeptide(L)'
;MKLFTYAKKNQLPVVVKFSSGGERIQEGVFSMLQIVRIIQAVDVFKEDGGLFISILTNPVYGGASAIGMLGQFVFAEKDAMIGLTSPRITQLAFGMNFSRELQSAEKLLENGFLDGVFERKDLKSTISKVLKIYTNRSLI
;
A
#
# COMPACT_ATOMS: atom_id res chain seq x y z
N MET A 1 -4.55 10.54 -6.80
CA MET A 1 -4.23 11.47 -7.91
C MET A 1 -3.67 12.81 -7.42
N LYS A 2 -4.48 13.71 -6.83
CA LYS A 2 -4.00 15.08 -6.45
C LYS A 2 -2.74 15.09 -5.59
N LEU A 3 -2.63 14.15 -4.64
CA LEU A 3 -1.44 13.97 -3.80
C LEU A 3 -0.17 13.79 -4.64
N PHE A 4 -0.16 12.85 -5.57
CA PHE A 4 0.99 12.57 -6.44
C PHE A 4 1.30 13.74 -7.38
N THR A 5 0.28 14.40 -7.95
CA THR A 5 0.49 15.59 -8.79
C THR A 5 1.09 16.74 -8.00
N TYR A 6 0.62 16.97 -6.77
CA TYR A 6 1.16 18.00 -5.89
C TYR A 6 2.60 17.67 -5.48
N ALA A 7 2.85 16.42 -5.08
CA ALA A 7 4.17 15.97 -4.69
C ALA A 7 5.18 16.07 -5.83
N LYS A 8 4.79 15.67 -7.06
CA LYS A 8 5.58 15.87 -8.28
C LYS A 8 6.00 17.33 -8.45
N LYS A 9 5.01 18.24 -8.43
CA LYS A 9 5.26 19.70 -8.62
C LYS A 9 6.22 20.29 -7.59
N ASN A 10 6.20 19.77 -6.35
CA ASN A 10 6.99 20.29 -5.25
C ASN A 10 8.22 19.43 -4.93
N GLN A 11 8.51 18.41 -5.74
CA GLN A 11 9.60 17.45 -5.53
C GLN A 11 9.60 16.83 -4.12
N LEU A 12 8.41 16.43 -3.65
CA LEU A 12 8.22 15.85 -2.33
C LEU A 12 8.06 14.33 -2.40
N PRO A 13 8.61 13.57 -1.43
CA PRO A 13 8.27 12.17 -1.27
C PRO A 13 6.83 12.01 -0.80
N VAL A 14 6.20 10.91 -1.18
CA VAL A 14 4.82 10.55 -0.81
C VAL A 14 4.85 9.35 0.12
N VAL A 15 4.14 9.45 1.24
CA VAL A 15 3.89 8.34 2.16
C VAL A 15 2.39 8.16 2.29
N VAL A 16 1.87 6.97 2.01
CA VAL A 16 0.42 6.68 2.13
C VAL A 16 0.20 5.49 3.03
N LYS A 17 -0.67 5.67 4.02
CA LYS A 17 -1.23 4.60 4.82
C LYS A 17 -2.51 4.09 4.17
N PHE A 18 -2.54 2.79 3.86
CA PHE A 18 -3.70 2.11 3.30
C PHE A 18 -4.44 1.35 4.40
N SER A 19 -5.75 1.57 4.46
CA SER A 19 -6.70 0.85 5.31
C SER A 19 -8.03 0.83 4.57
N SER A 20 -8.36 -0.28 3.92
CA SER A 20 -9.62 -0.42 3.20
C SER A 20 -10.07 -1.88 3.15
N GLY A 21 -11.38 -2.11 3.29
CA GLY A 21 -12.01 -3.41 3.08
C GLY A 21 -12.33 -3.76 1.62
N GLY A 22 -12.07 -2.83 0.69
CA GLY A 22 -12.40 -2.97 -0.74
C GLY A 22 -12.87 -1.64 -1.34
N GLU A 23 -13.61 -1.72 -2.44
CA GLU A 23 -14.15 -0.58 -3.15
C GLU A 23 -15.55 -0.16 -2.66
N ARG A 24 -15.93 1.09 -2.94
CA ARG A 24 -17.28 1.58 -2.68
C ARG A 24 -18.22 1.08 -3.79
N ILE A 25 -18.79 -0.11 -3.61
CA ILE A 25 -19.68 -0.77 -4.60
C ILE A 25 -20.87 0.13 -4.99
N GLN A 26 -21.33 1.00 -4.08
CA GLN A 26 -22.44 1.92 -4.32
C GLN A 26 -22.17 2.93 -5.45
N GLU A 27 -20.90 3.20 -5.76
CA GLU A 27 -20.50 4.07 -6.88
C GLU A 27 -20.30 3.30 -8.20
N GLY A 28 -20.47 1.97 -8.18
CA GLY A 28 -20.36 1.11 -9.35
C GLY A 28 -19.01 1.24 -10.07
N VAL A 29 -19.05 1.36 -11.39
CA VAL A 29 -17.85 1.47 -12.25
C VAL A 29 -16.95 2.65 -11.90
N PHE A 30 -17.50 3.72 -11.31
CA PHE A 30 -16.71 4.90 -10.95
C PHE A 30 -15.66 4.58 -9.86
N SER A 31 -15.98 3.70 -8.92
CA SER A 31 -15.00 3.21 -7.93
C SER A 31 -13.81 2.53 -8.60
N MET A 32 -14.05 1.71 -9.62
CA MET A 32 -12.98 1.03 -10.36
C MET A 32 -12.12 2.02 -11.15
N LEU A 33 -12.75 3.01 -11.80
CA LEU A 33 -12.03 4.05 -12.54
C LEU A 33 -11.12 4.90 -11.63
N GLN A 34 -11.47 5.08 -10.35
CA GLN A 34 -10.57 5.77 -9.41
C GLN A 34 -9.26 5.02 -9.20
N ILE A 35 -9.29 3.68 -9.17
CA ILE A 35 -8.09 2.86 -9.03
C ILE A 35 -7.15 3.15 -10.20
N VAL A 36 -7.66 3.04 -11.44
CA VAL A 36 -6.88 3.31 -12.65
C VAL A 36 -6.27 4.72 -12.65
N ARG A 37 -7.05 5.73 -12.27
CA ARG A 37 -6.56 7.12 -12.19
C ARG A 37 -5.49 7.32 -11.13
N ILE A 38 -5.54 6.57 -10.03
CA ILE A 38 -4.51 6.63 -9.00
C ILE A 38 -3.25 5.93 -9.48
N ILE A 39 -3.36 4.73 -10.07
CA ILE A 39 -2.22 3.98 -10.64
C ILE A 39 -1.47 4.84 -11.66
N GLN A 40 -2.18 5.43 -12.65
CA GLN A 40 -1.56 6.31 -13.63
C GLN A 40 -0.82 7.50 -12.99
N ALA A 41 -1.39 8.08 -11.92
CA ALA A 41 -0.75 9.19 -11.21
C ALA A 41 0.48 8.75 -10.41
N VAL A 42 0.49 7.51 -9.90
CA VAL A 42 1.65 6.90 -9.23
C VAL A 42 2.76 6.65 -10.24
N ASP A 43 2.43 6.08 -11.41
CA ASP A 43 3.42 5.78 -12.45
C ASP A 43 4.11 7.05 -12.94
N VAL A 44 3.35 8.08 -13.30
CA VAL A 44 3.89 9.39 -13.74
C VAL A 44 4.73 10.07 -12.65
N PHE A 45 4.42 9.84 -11.36
CA PHE A 45 5.19 10.37 -10.25
C PHE A 45 6.52 9.61 -10.06
N LYS A 46 6.51 8.29 -10.23
CA LYS A 46 7.70 7.43 -10.13
C LYS A 46 8.66 7.63 -11.30
N GLU A 47 8.13 7.77 -12.53
CA GLU A 47 8.93 8.09 -13.73
C GLU A 47 9.66 9.43 -13.60
N ASP A 48 9.12 10.37 -12.83
CA ASP A 48 9.73 11.67 -12.51
C ASP A 48 10.79 11.58 -11.40
N GLY A 49 11.10 10.37 -10.93
CA GLY A 49 12.06 10.11 -9.85
C GLY A 49 11.48 10.29 -8.45
N GLY A 50 10.17 10.50 -8.30
CA GLY A 50 9.50 10.65 -7.00
C GLY A 50 9.57 9.38 -6.15
N LEU A 51 9.69 9.54 -4.83
CA LEU A 51 9.65 8.43 -3.86
C LEU A 51 8.22 8.22 -3.36
N PHE A 52 7.70 7.01 -3.52
CA PHE A 52 6.43 6.57 -2.96
C PHE A 52 6.64 5.42 -1.95
N ILE A 53 6.29 5.66 -0.69
CA ILE A 53 6.28 4.67 0.39
C ILE A 53 4.83 4.29 0.73
N SER A 54 4.54 3.00 0.69
CA SER A 54 3.26 2.42 1.09
C SER A 54 3.33 1.82 2.48
N ILE A 55 2.31 2.09 3.30
CA ILE A 55 2.14 1.48 4.62
C ILE A 55 0.79 0.76 4.63
N LEU A 56 0.80 -0.56 4.63
CA LEU A 56 -0.38 -1.40 4.60
C LEU A 56 -0.83 -1.72 6.03
N THR A 57 -2.06 -1.35 6.38
CA THR A 57 -2.58 -1.48 7.75
C THR A 57 -3.90 -2.22 7.78
N ASN A 58 -4.16 -2.94 8.85
CA ASN A 58 -5.27 -3.88 8.89
C ASN A 58 -6.65 -3.19 8.79
N PRO A 59 -7.54 -3.56 7.84
CA PRO A 59 -7.33 -4.44 6.68
C PRO A 59 -6.96 -3.66 5.39
N VAL A 60 -6.32 -4.32 4.42
CA VAL A 60 -6.11 -3.78 3.06
C VAL A 60 -6.56 -4.77 1.98
N TYR A 61 -7.70 -4.48 1.35
CA TYR A 61 -8.26 -5.30 0.27
C TYR A 61 -8.61 -4.51 -1.00
N GLY A 62 -8.78 -5.23 -2.11
CA GLY A 62 -9.24 -4.69 -3.39
C GLY A 62 -8.29 -3.66 -3.98
N GLY A 63 -8.84 -2.59 -4.54
CA GLY A 63 -8.09 -1.51 -5.18
C GLY A 63 -7.05 -0.87 -4.27
N ALA A 64 -7.29 -0.83 -2.95
CA ALA A 64 -6.32 -0.31 -2.01
C ALA A 64 -5.05 -1.18 -1.94
N SER A 65 -5.18 -2.51 -2.00
CA SER A 65 -4.02 -3.40 -2.03
C SER A 65 -3.30 -3.28 -3.38
N ALA A 66 -4.03 -3.18 -4.48
CA ALA A 66 -3.45 -3.00 -5.81
C ALA A 66 -2.60 -1.72 -5.90
N ILE A 67 -3.10 -0.59 -5.38
CA ILE A 67 -2.35 0.68 -5.33
C ILE A 67 -1.20 0.59 -4.32
N GLY A 68 -1.45 -0.01 -3.15
CA GLY A 68 -0.45 -0.15 -2.09
C GLY A 68 0.82 -0.88 -2.54
N MET A 69 0.67 -1.89 -3.40
CA MET A 69 1.81 -2.65 -3.95
C MET A 69 2.65 -1.88 -4.98
N LEU A 70 2.26 -0.68 -5.40
CA LEU A 70 3.04 0.14 -6.34
C LEU A 70 4.13 1.00 -5.67
N GLY A 71 4.19 0.99 -4.34
CA GLY A 71 5.25 1.67 -3.58
C GLY A 71 6.64 1.18 -3.96
N GLN A 72 7.64 2.06 -3.92
CA GLN A 72 9.05 1.65 -3.98
C GLN A 72 9.49 0.98 -2.68
N PHE A 73 8.85 1.34 -1.57
CA PHE A 73 8.93 0.62 -0.32
C PHE A 73 7.50 0.30 0.13
N VAL A 74 7.22 -0.98 0.35
CA VAL A 74 5.93 -1.50 0.79
C VAL A 74 6.12 -2.10 2.17
N PHE A 75 5.74 -1.34 3.18
CA PHE A 75 5.75 -1.78 4.57
C PHE A 75 4.36 -2.17 5.02
N ALA A 76 4.26 -3.07 5.98
CA ALA A 76 3.00 -3.40 6.64
C ALA A 76 3.11 -3.27 8.16
N GLU A 77 1.97 -3.02 8.80
CA GLU A 77 1.83 -3.25 10.24
C GLU A 77 1.77 -4.75 10.51
N LYS A 78 2.33 -5.17 11.65
CA LYS A 78 2.21 -6.54 12.15
C LYS A 78 0.74 -6.97 12.23
N ASP A 79 0.50 -8.25 11.93
CA ASP A 79 -0.82 -8.89 11.91
C ASP A 79 -1.81 -8.25 10.92
N ALA A 80 -1.33 -7.39 9.99
CA ALA A 80 -2.19 -6.79 8.99
C ALA A 80 -2.63 -7.82 7.95
N MET A 81 -3.92 -7.79 7.63
CA MET A 81 -4.50 -8.67 6.62
C MET A 81 -4.59 -7.94 5.29
N ILE A 82 -3.93 -8.48 4.27
CA ILE A 82 -3.70 -7.83 2.98
C ILE A 82 -3.98 -8.82 1.84
N GLY A 83 -4.72 -8.39 0.82
CA GLY A 83 -4.91 -9.21 -0.38
C GLY A 83 -5.84 -8.57 -1.41
N LEU A 84 -5.93 -9.12 -2.61
CA LEU A 84 -6.85 -8.56 -3.61
C LEU A 84 -8.33 -8.78 -3.24
N THR A 85 -8.64 -9.92 -2.64
CA THR A 85 -10.00 -10.28 -2.21
C THR A 85 -10.02 -10.52 -0.71
N SER A 86 -11.15 -10.22 -0.07
CA SER A 86 -11.31 -10.46 1.36
C SER A 86 -11.42 -11.97 1.67
N PRO A 87 -11.07 -12.42 2.89
CA PRO A 87 -11.10 -13.83 3.26
C PRO A 87 -12.46 -14.49 3.02
N ARG A 88 -13.55 -13.74 3.19
CA ARG A 88 -14.91 -14.22 2.93
C ARG A 88 -15.13 -14.49 1.45
N ILE A 89 -14.71 -13.59 0.57
CA ILE A 89 -14.83 -13.78 -0.88
C ILE A 89 -13.94 -14.93 -1.35
N THR A 90 -12.72 -15.02 -0.82
CA THR A 90 -11.81 -16.12 -1.11
C THR A 90 -12.40 -17.47 -0.67
N GLN A 91 -12.99 -17.56 0.52
CA GLN A 91 -13.64 -18.78 0.99
C GLN A 91 -14.83 -19.20 0.11
N LEU A 92 -15.66 -18.25 -0.30
CA LEU A 92 -16.79 -18.52 -1.20
C LEU A 92 -16.35 -19.01 -2.58
N ALA A 93 -15.24 -18.48 -3.11
CA ALA A 93 -14.74 -18.85 -4.43
C ALA A 93 -14.10 -20.24 -4.46
N PHE A 94 -13.39 -20.64 -3.41
CA PHE A 94 -12.62 -21.89 -3.38
C PHE A 94 -13.29 -23.03 -2.60
N GLY A 95 -14.40 -22.79 -1.89
CA GLY A 95 -15.18 -23.82 -1.21
C GLY A 95 -14.45 -24.57 -0.08
N MET A 96 -13.26 -24.11 0.32
CA MET A 96 -12.42 -24.69 1.37
C MET A 96 -12.16 -23.68 2.48
N ASN A 97 -11.80 -24.16 3.67
CA ASN A 97 -11.31 -23.32 4.76
C ASN A 97 -9.99 -22.65 4.34
N PHE A 98 -10.09 -21.44 3.77
CA PHE A 98 -8.95 -20.64 3.40
C PHE A 98 -8.24 -20.19 4.68
N SER A 99 -6.98 -20.61 4.86
CA SER A 99 -6.18 -20.16 6.01
C SER A 99 -5.97 -18.66 5.88
N ARG A 100 -6.42 -17.91 6.90
CA ARG A 100 -6.23 -16.46 6.99
C ARG A 100 -4.75 -16.09 6.96
N GLU A 101 -3.88 -16.98 7.41
CA GLU A 101 -2.43 -16.77 7.44
C GLU A 101 -1.84 -16.47 6.05
N LEU A 102 -2.44 -16.95 4.96
CA LEU A 102 -1.97 -16.67 3.60
C LEU A 102 -2.01 -15.18 3.23
N GLN A 103 -2.90 -14.42 3.87
CA GLN A 103 -3.08 -12.99 3.66
C GLN A 103 -2.47 -12.15 4.80
N SER A 104 -1.78 -12.78 5.76
CA SER A 104 -1.08 -12.05 6.81
C SER A 104 0.13 -11.29 6.24
N ALA A 105 0.44 -10.14 6.84
CA ALA A 105 1.61 -9.35 6.51
C ALA A 105 2.90 -10.18 6.62
N GLU A 106 3.00 -11.01 7.64
CA GLU A 106 4.11 -11.92 7.88
C GLU A 106 4.28 -12.89 6.71
N LYS A 107 3.19 -13.50 6.23
CA LYS A 107 3.27 -14.43 5.11
C LYS A 107 3.59 -13.73 3.79
N LEU A 108 3.09 -12.52 3.58
CA LEU A 108 3.42 -11.72 2.40
C LEU A 108 4.88 -11.27 2.40
N LEU A 109 5.44 -10.97 3.57
CA LEU A 109 6.87 -10.71 3.73
C LEU A 109 7.70 -11.95 3.41
N GLU A 110 7.34 -13.11 3.94
CA GLU A 110 8.02 -14.38 3.63
C GLU A 110 8.06 -14.67 2.12
N ASN A 111 6.98 -14.33 1.40
CA ASN A 111 6.86 -14.53 -0.03
C ASN A 111 7.49 -13.39 -0.87
N GLY A 112 8.09 -12.37 -0.25
CA GLY A 112 8.77 -11.28 -0.93
C GLY A 112 7.88 -10.19 -1.51
N PHE A 113 6.62 -10.09 -1.08
CA PHE A 113 5.70 -9.02 -1.51
C PHE A 113 5.85 -7.71 -0.71
N LEU A 114 6.48 -7.77 0.45
CA LEU A 114 6.68 -6.63 1.35
C LEU A 114 8.17 -6.44 1.64
N ASP A 115 8.58 -5.20 1.85
CA ASP A 115 9.94 -4.85 2.26
C ASP A 115 10.14 -4.93 3.78
N GLY A 116 9.06 -4.97 4.55
CA GLY A 116 9.13 -5.12 5.99
C GLY A 116 7.78 -5.08 6.69
N VAL A 117 7.73 -5.77 7.84
CA VAL A 117 6.58 -5.80 8.74
C VAL A 117 7.02 -5.25 10.08
N PHE A 118 6.31 -4.24 10.59
CA PHE A 118 6.71 -3.50 11.78
C PHE A 118 5.57 -3.35 12.77
N GLU A 119 5.92 -3.27 14.06
CA GLU A 119 5.03 -2.72 15.06
C GLU A 119 4.78 -1.23 14.77
N ARG A 120 3.58 -0.73 15.07
CA ARG A 120 3.19 0.66 14.75
C ARG A 120 4.15 1.71 15.31
N LYS A 121 4.73 1.46 16.48
CA LYS A 121 5.70 2.35 17.14
C LYS A 121 7.00 2.50 16.35
N ASP A 122 7.39 1.50 15.58
CA ASP A 122 8.67 1.45 14.88
C ASP A 122 8.59 2.07 13.47
N LEU A 123 7.40 2.06 12.86
CA LEU A 123 7.14 2.61 11.52
C LEU A 123 7.67 4.03 11.34
N LYS A 124 7.42 4.93 12.29
CA LYS A 124 7.89 6.33 12.21
C LYS A 124 9.42 6.39 12.06
N SER A 125 10.14 5.58 12.83
CA SER A 125 11.60 5.55 12.80
C SER A 125 12.12 4.99 11.47
N THR A 126 11.48 3.94 10.94
CA THR A 126 11.83 3.32 9.65
C THR A 126 11.58 4.29 8.50
N ILE A 127 10.41 4.90 8.43
CA ILE A 127 10.07 5.88 7.38
C ILE A 127 11.03 7.06 7.41
N SER A 128 11.36 7.58 8.61
CA SER A 128 12.34 8.66 8.76
C SER A 128 13.70 8.28 8.18
N LYS A 129 14.19 7.05 8.43
CA LYS A 129 15.45 6.56 7.86
C LYS A 129 15.41 6.51 6.34
N VAL A 130 14.35 5.94 5.76
CA VAL A 130 14.18 5.86 4.29
C VAL A 130 14.17 7.27 3.68
N LEU A 131 13.42 8.20 4.27
CA LEU A 131 13.35 9.59 3.80
C LEU A 131 14.71 10.31 3.91
N LYS A 132 15.47 10.09 4.99
CA LYS A 132 16.83 10.64 5.14
C LYS A 132 17.76 10.16 4.03
N ILE A 133 17.74 8.86 3.73
CA ILE A 133 18.55 8.26 2.67
C ILE A 133 18.16 8.86 1.32
N TYR A 134 16.86 8.91 1.01
CA TYR A 134 16.38 9.41 -0.28
C TYR A 134 16.65 10.90 -0.50
N THR A 135 16.44 11.73 0.53
CA THR A 135 16.64 13.18 0.42
C THR A 135 18.11 13.60 0.50
N ASN A 136 19.02 12.67 0.82
CA ASN A 136 20.43 12.94 1.11
C ASN A 136 20.60 14.12 2.12
N ARG A 137 19.65 14.26 3.04
CA ARG A 137 19.60 15.34 4.03
C ARG A 137 19.52 14.74 5.44
N SER A 138 20.32 15.28 6.34
CA SER A 138 20.16 15.11 7.78
C SER A 138 18.85 15.78 8.21
N LEU A 139 17.73 15.05 8.18
CA LEU A 139 16.49 15.54 8.80
C LEU A 139 16.74 15.62 10.32
N ILE A 140 16.86 16.86 10.78
CA ILE A 140 17.13 17.27 12.16
C ILE A 140 15.94 16.88 13.04
#